data_AF-F6QZ81-F1
#
_entry.id   AF-F6QZ81-F1
#
_cell.length_a   1.000
_cell.length_b   1.000
_cell.length_c   1.000
_cell.angle_alpha   90.00
_cell.angle_beta   90.00
_cell.angle_gamma   90.00
#
_symmetry.space_group_name_H-M   'P 1'
#
loop_
_entity.id
_entity.type
_entity.pdbx_description
1 polymer ?
#
loop_
_entity_poly.entity_id
_entity_poly.type
_entity_poly.pdbx_seq_one_letter_code
_entity_poly.pdbx_strand_id
1 'polypeptide(L)'
;MAEGVRSTPSSGGGGGGGGGGGSSSRSLHSGIIQWLVDNFCICEGYSVPRCLMYEIYVETCGQNAQNQVNPATFGKLVRLVFPDLGTRRLGTRGSARYHYDGICIKKGSYFYGQYCYLLNEKKYHSGDVSGLEKPTNYDSLIQRKETLDVNLQTKTDAVGSPLCEFRRFPFWEQELAKKYSYKMVVFLADEYCNYCQDILQNVRNQELDRVEDLLAFFWRSLQHDTVMFMSLPDVCQLFKCYDAQLYKEIEDILLHDFLEDVSIQYLKSVRLFSKKFKLWLLNALEGFPPLLRISKIKEVTVFVKRLRRKTYLSNMAKTMRMVLNNNRRVNILKSDLHAIVNQGALDIPRKLLQNNFRSMDELESNMELKCLNNLISLLGTSTDVSVFLNCVSSNLQAFVFQPSRSKEEFIRLAASFQLRWNFLLTSVSKAMTLCHTDSFGSWHLFNLLLLEYVIHILQSCIEDEEEEEDGSNLKEMQPNDTSPLQSTQEPLQSPDSSPIKQHRSQDNDDEPPRVTLKHISQSDVCLSSVILKVMGFLVDTATGNKLIQVLLEDKATKSTVKLDLPVGQEALVTLKDGQKFVIHTSDVLQSPEDVYFRETNANI
;
A
#
# COMPACT_ATOMS: atom_id res chain seq x y z
N MET A 1 -40.63 -42.13 -1.32
CA MET A 1 -41.69 -42.46 -2.27
C MET A 1 -42.24 -41.17 -2.84
N ALA A 2 -42.28 -41.07 -4.17
CA ALA A 2 -43.01 -40.13 -5.05
C ALA A 2 -42.74 -38.62 -4.84
N GLU A 3 -42.07 -37.94 -5.79
CA GLU A 3 -42.65 -37.33 -7.03
C GLU A 3 -43.68 -36.24 -6.66
N GLY A 4 -43.49 -34.95 -6.97
CA GLY A 4 -43.24 -34.38 -8.30
C GLY A 4 -44.59 -33.97 -8.92
N VAL A 5 -44.72 -32.73 -9.40
CA VAL A 5 -45.48 -32.30 -10.61
C VAL A 5 -45.77 -30.78 -10.58
N ARG A 6 -45.42 -30.13 -11.70
CA ARG A 6 -45.80 -28.79 -12.15
C ARG A 6 -47.20 -28.80 -12.76
N SER A 7 -47.94 -27.69 -12.66
CA SER A 7 -48.76 -27.16 -13.76
C SER A 7 -49.37 -25.77 -13.44
N THR A 8 -49.15 -24.81 -14.35
CA THR A 8 -49.99 -23.62 -14.64
C THR A 8 -51.17 -24.06 -15.56
N PRO A 9 -52.08 -23.24 -16.16
CA PRO A 9 -52.29 -21.76 -16.20
C PRO A 9 -53.80 -21.31 -16.18
N SER A 10 -54.10 -20.06 -16.65
CA SER A 10 -55.40 -19.51 -17.15
C SER A 10 -56.31 -18.82 -16.12
N SER A 11 -57.10 -17.75 -16.34
CA SER A 11 -57.38 -16.69 -17.35
C SER A 11 -58.38 -15.74 -16.61
N GLY A 12 -58.41 -14.41 -16.73
CA GLY A 12 -58.91 -13.60 -17.85
C GLY A 12 -59.89 -12.50 -17.35
N GLY A 13 -59.86 -11.32 -18.00
CA GLY A 13 -60.88 -10.24 -17.99
C GLY A 13 -60.95 -9.36 -16.73
N GLY A 14 -60.97 -8.02 -16.74
CA GLY A 14 -61.27 -7.03 -17.77
C GLY A 14 -62.18 -5.97 -17.14
N GLY A 15 -61.75 -4.70 -17.04
CA GLY A 15 -62.57 -3.61 -16.51
C GLY A 15 -61.79 -2.30 -16.39
N GLY A 16 -62.10 -1.35 -17.26
CA GLY A 16 -61.33 -0.12 -17.48
C GLY A 16 -61.52 0.99 -16.44
N GLY A 17 -60.60 1.96 -16.50
CA GLY A 17 -60.70 3.22 -15.77
C GLY A 17 -59.47 4.11 -15.99
N GLY A 18 -59.60 5.08 -16.91
CA GLY A 18 -59.07 6.44 -16.77
C GLY A 18 -57.56 6.66 -16.82
N GLY A 19 -57.11 7.37 -17.86
CA GLY A 19 -55.75 7.82 -18.08
C GLY A 19 -55.14 8.71 -16.98
N GLY A 20 -53.81 8.67 -16.91
CA GLY A 20 -53.00 9.59 -16.11
C GLY A 20 -51.70 9.02 -15.52
N GLY A 21 -50.96 8.13 -16.21
CA GLY A 21 -49.79 7.45 -15.60
C GLY A 21 -48.41 7.70 -16.23
N GLY A 22 -48.35 8.16 -17.48
CA GLY A 22 -47.09 8.16 -18.25
C GLY A 22 -46.10 9.28 -17.93
N SER A 23 -46.59 10.42 -17.43
CA SER A 23 -45.75 11.59 -17.15
C SER A 23 -45.16 11.57 -15.73
N SER A 24 -45.93 11.10 -14.74
CA SER A 24 -45.47 11.05 -13.33
C SER A 24 -44.29 10.09 -13.13
N SER A 25 -44.28 8.91 -13.75
CA SER A 25 -43.20 7.93 -13.51
C SER A 25 -41.84 8.37 -14.07
N ARG A 26 -41.81 9.04 -15.22
CA ARG A 26 -40.56 9.60 -15.78
C ARG A 26 -40.06 10.78 -14.95
N SER A 27 -40.94 11.65 -14.48
CA SER A 27 -40.56 12.77 -13.60
C SER A 27 -40.00 12.26 -12.26
N LEU A 28 -40.57 11.18 -11.73
CA LEU A 28 -40.14 10.57 -10.48
C LEU A 28 -38.76 9.93 -10.61
N HIS A 29 -38.52 9.16 -11.68
CA HIS A 29 -37.20 8.55 -11.92
C HIS A 29 -36.12 9.61 -12.14
N SER A 30 -36.44 10.71 -12.83
CA SER A 30 -35.53 11.83 -13.03
C SER A 30 -35.14 12.49 -11.71
N GLY A 31 -36.09 12.70 -10.78
CA GLY A 31 -35.79 13.24 -9.45
C GLY A 31 -34.88 12.32 -8.61
N ILE A 32 -35.07 11.00 -8.71
CA ILE A 32 -34.23 10.02 -8.00
C ILE A 32 -32.82 9.99 -8.57
N ILE A 33 -32.67 10.04 -9.90
CA ILE A 33 -31.37 10.10 -10.56
C ILE A 33 -30.60 11.35 -10.14
N GLN A 34 -31.26 12.52 -10.13
CA GLN A 34 -30.63 13.75 -9.70
C GLN A 34 -30.18 13.67 -8.23
N TRP A 35 -31.06 13.16 -7.36
CA TRP A 35 -30.72 12.94 -5.96
C TRP A 35 -29.50 12.01 -5.77
N LEU A 36 -29.38 10.95 -6.58
CA LEU A 36 -28.22 10.05 -6.54
C LEU A 36 -26.93 10.77 -6.95
N VAL A 37 -26.97 11.57 -8.02
CA VAL A 37 -25.81 12.35 -8.50
C VAL A 37 -25.40 13.40 -7.48
N ASP A 38 -26.35 14.08 -6.84
CA ASP A 38 -26.04 15.17 -5.90
C ASP A 38 -25.43 14.66 -4.59
N ASN A 39 -25.79 13.44 -4.18
CA ASN A 39 -25.42 12.91 -2.87
C ASN A 39 -24.31 11.85 -2.91
N PHE A 40 -24.08 11.18 -4.03
CA PHE A 40 -23.08 10.10 -4.13
C PHE A 40 -22.10 10.32 -5.27
N CYS A 41 -20.89 9.78 -5.15
CA CYS A 41 -19.87 9.82 -6.19
C CYS A 41 -19.05 8.54 -6.24
N ILE A 42 -18.49 8.24 -7.41
CA ILE A 42 -17.60 7.10 -7.62
C ILE A 42 -16.32 7.32 -6.79
N CYS A 43 -15.96 6.31 -6.02
CA CYS A 43 -14.77 6.33 -5.18
C CYS A 43 -14.27 4.91 -4.96
N GLU A 44 -13.14 4.58 -5.59
CA GLU A 44 -12.54 3.25 -5.49
C GLU A 44 -12.09 2.95 -4.04
N GLY A 45 -12.32 1.71 -3.60
CA GLY A 45 -11.99 1.27 -2.24
C GLY A 45 -13.05 1.59 -1.18
N TYR A 46 -14.14 2.27 -1.54
CA TYR A 46 -15.29 2.52 -0.67
C TYR A 46 -16.49 1.67 -1.06
N SER A 47 -17.33 1.34 -0.07
CA SER A 47 -18.58 0.64 -0.32
C SER A 47 -19.70 1.16 0.58
N VAL A 48 -20.91 1.19 0.05
CA VAL A 48 -22.12 1.67 0.75
C VAL A 48 -23.10 0.50 0.90
N PRO A 49 -23.62 0.19 2.12
CA PRO A 49 -24.63 -0.84 2.29
C PRO A 49 -25.90 -0.51 1.48
N ARG A 50 -26.38 -1.46 0.66
CA ARG A 50 -27.55 -1.23 -0.22
C ARG A 50 -28.81 -0.89 0.57
N CYS A 51 -28.99 -1.56 1.71
CA CYS A 51 -30.12 -1.33 2.61
C CYS A 51 -30.11 0.10 3.19
N LEU A 52 -28.95 0.57 3.62
CA LEU A 52 -28.80 1.92 4.17
C LEU A 52 -29.03 3.00 3.11
N MET A 53 -28.49 2.80 1.90
CA MET A 53 -28.69 3.74 0.79
C MET A 53 -30.17 3.84 0.39
N TYR A 54 -30.89 2.71 0.39
CA TYR A 54 -32.32 2.69 0.12
C TYR A 54 -33.15 3.30 1.26
N GLU A 55 -32.75 3.08 2.51
CA GLU A 55 -33.41 3.68 3.67
C GLU A 55 -33.31 5.21 3.64
N ILE A 56 -32.13 5.76 3.38
CA ILE A 56 -31.95 7.21 3.22
C ILE A 56 -32.82 7.72 2.07
N TYR A 57 -32.86 7.01 0.93
CA TYR A 57 -33.75 7.38 -0.17
C TYR A 57 -35.23 7.43 0.24
N VAL A 58 -35.72 6.44 0.99
CA VAL A 58 -37.12 6.40 1.46
C VAL A 58 -37.41 7.55 2.42
N GLU A 59 -36.48 7.88 3.33
CA GLU A 59 -36.64 8.99 4.26
C GLU A 59 -36.62 10.36 3.56
N THR A 60 -35.77 10.53 2.54
CA THR A 60 -35.55 11.83 1.90
C THR A 60 -36.50 12.11 0.74
N CYS A 61 -36.88 11.08 -0.01
CA CYS A 61 -37.66 11.20 -1.23
C CYS A 61 -39.01 10.48 -1.16
N GLY A 62 -39.27 9.70 -0.10
CA GLY A 62 -40.43 8.83 0.04
C GLY A 62 -41.57 9.36 0.90
N GLN A 63 -41.74 10.67 1.07
CA GLN A 63 -42.79 11.20 1.96
C GLN A 63 -44.23 10.82 1.56
N ASN A 64 -44.48 10.43 0.29
CA ASN A 64 -45.75 9.88 -0.17
C ASN A 64 -45.55 8.45 -0.72
N ALA A 65 -46.26 7.46 -0.16
CA ALA A 65 -46.13 6.03 -0.51
C ALA A 65 -46.38 5.72 -2.00
N GLN A 66 -47.14 6.57 -2.71
CA GLN A 66 -47.39 6.44 -4.15
C GLN A 66 -46.18 6.82 -5.04
N ASN A 67 -45.16 7.49 -4.49
CA ASN A 67 -43.98 7.97 -5.22
C ASN A 67 -42.69 7.23 -4.83
N GLN A 68 -42.78 6.15 -4.05
CA GLN A 68 -41.61 5.34 -3.71
C GLN A 68 -41.40 4.24 -4.74
N VAL A 69 -40.20 4.14 -5.30
CA VAL A 69 -39.84 2.98 -6.12
C VAL A 69 -39.40 1.82 -5.22
N ASN A 70 -39.73 0.59 -5.61
CA ASN A 70 -39.29 -0.59 -4.86
C ASN A 70 -37.75 -0.78 -4.90
N PRO A 71 -37.15 -1.56 -3.99
CA PRO A 71 -35.70 -1.73 -3.92
C PRO A 71 -35.04 -2.23 -5.22
N ALA A 72 -35.75 -3.07 -5.99
CA ALA A 72 -35.23 -3.61 -7.23
C ALA A 72 -35.15 -2.54 -8.33
N THR A 73 -36.19 -1.71 -8.45
CA THR A 73 -36.23 -0.56 -9.37
C THR A 73 -35.23 0.51 -8.93
N PHE A 74 -35.12 0.80 -7.62
CA PHE A 74 -34.09 1.69 -7.09
C PHE A 74 -32.69 1.21 -7.47
N GLY A 75 -32.41 -0.08 -7.29
CA GLY A 75 -31.11 -0.65 -7.65
C GLY A 75 -30.78 -0.58 -9.14
N LYS A 76 -31.79 -0.60 -10.02
CA LYS A 76 -31.61 -0.34 -11.46
C LYS A 76 -31.26 1.12 -11.73
N LEU A 77 -31.90 2.07 -11.04
CA LEU A 77 -31.59 3.50 -11.15
C LEU A 77 -30.18 3.81 -10.63
N VAL A 78 -29.75 3.20 -9.52
CA VAL A 78 -28.37 3.33 -9.02
C VAL A 78 -27.35 2.87 -10.07
N ARG A 79 -27.60 1.74 -10.74
CA ARG A 79 -26.72 1.25 -11.81
C ARG A 79 -26.81 2.03 -13.11
N LEU A 80 -27.91 2.76 -13.33
CA LEU A 80 -28.01 3.68 -14.46
C LEU A 80 -27.14 4.93 -14.25
N VAL A 81 -27.07 5.43 -13.00
CA VAL A 81 -26.22 6.58 -12.64
C VAL A 81 -24.74 6.17 -12.49
N PHE A 82 -24.50 4.96 -11.99
CA PHE A 82 -23.15 4.43 -11.75
C PHE A 82 -23.02 3.02 -12.36
N PRO A 83 -22.68 2.91 -13.66
CA PRO A 83 -22.65 1.63 -14.39
C PRO A 83 -21.60 0.64 -13.85
N ASP A 84 -20.44 1.16 -13.42
CA ASP A 84 -19.27 0.36 -13.05
C ASP A 84 -19.25 -0.10 -11.58
N LEU A 85 -20.39 -0.03 -10.89
CA LEU A 85 -20.45 -0.43 -9.48
C LEU A 85 -20.29 -1.94 -9.28
N GLY A 86 -19.28 -2.29 -8.51
CA GLY A 86 -19.08 -3.63 -8.00
C GLY A 86 -20.19 -4.06 -7.02
N THR A 87 -20.28 -5.37 -6.77
CA THR A 87 -21.16 -5.94 -5.75
C THR A 87 -20.33 -6.71 -4.73
N ARG A 88 -20.32 -6.26 -3.47
CA ARG A 88 -19.72 -7.01 -2.36
C ARG A 88 -20.77 -7.43 -1.35
N ARG A 89 -20.54 -8.55 -0.67
CA ARG A 89 -21.34 -8.98 0.48
C ARG A 89 -20.46 -8.99 1.73
N LEU A 90 -20.71 -8.08 2.65
CA LEU A 90 -19.86 -7.80 3.80
C LEU A 90 -20.60 -8.12 5.11
N GLY A 91 -19.88 -8.70 6.07
CA GLY A 91 -20.40 -9.06 7.40
C GLY A 91 -20.04 -10.50 7.80
N THR A 92 -20.27 -10.85 9.07
CA THR A 92 -20.04 -12.19 9.62
C THR A 92 -21.09 -13.20 9.13
N ARG A 93 -20.83 -14.50 9.31
CA ARG A 93 -21.74 -15.58 8.91
C ARG A 93 -23.11 -15.37 9.57
N GLY A 94 -24.17 -15.25 8.76
CA GLY A 94 -25.54 -14.96 9.21
C GLY A 94 -25.95 -13.48 9.21
N SER A 95 -25.01 -12.53 9.15
CA SER A 95 -25.30 -11.09 9.13
C SER A 95 -24.80 -10.37 7.87
N ALA A 96 -24.20 -11.10 6.92
CA ALA A 96 -23.62 -10.51 5.72
C ALA A 96 -24.67 -9.85 4.80
N ARG A 97 -24.49 -8.55 4.52
CA ARG A 97 -25.37 -7.69 3.70
C ARG A 97 -24.72 -7.32 2.37
N TYR A 98 -25.53 -6.96 1.38
CA TYR A 98 -25.05 -6.50 0.07
C TYR A 98 -24.69 -5.02 0.10
N HIS A 99 -23.59 -4.68 -0.56
CA HIS A 99 -23.05 -3.33 -0.71
C HIS A 99 -22.93 -2.97 -2.20
N TYR A 100 -23.06 -1.68 -2.50
CA TYR A 100 -22.55 -1.08 -3.72
C TYR A 100 -21.08 -0.74 -3.51
N ASP A 101 -20.22 -1.22 -4.39
CA ASP A 101 -18.78 -1.09 -4.27
C ASP A 101 -18.23 -0.14 -5.33
N GLY A 102 -17.28 0.71 -4.94
CA GLY A 102 -16.77 1.79 -5.78
C GLY A 102 -17.56 3.09 -5.67
N ILE A 103 -18.35 3.27 -4.62
CA ILE A 103 -19.14 4.48 -4.38
C ILE A 103 -19.04 4.94 -2.93
N CYS A 104 -19.12 6.25 -2.71
CA CYS A 104 -19.24 6.85 -1.40
C CYS A 104 -20.27 7.99 -1.40
N ILE A 105 -20.78 8.33 -0.21
CA ILE A 105 -21.60 9.53 -0.03
C ILE A 105 -20.69 10.77 -0.04
N LYS A 106 -21.08 11.82 -0.75
CA LYS A 106 -20.34 13.09 -0.83
C LYS A 106 -20.33 13.76 0.55
N LYS A 107 -19.18 14.27 0.98
CA LYS A 107 -19.04 14.96 2.29
C LYS A 107 -19.90 16.23 2.40
N GLY A 108 -20.19 16.89 1.28
CA GLY A 108 -21.10 18.03 1.21
C GLY A 108 -22.59 17.66 1.12
N SER A 109 -22.94 16.37 1.12
CA SER A 109 -24.34 15.93 1.16
C SER A 109 -24.97 16.34 2.49
N TYR A 110 -26.17 16.91 2.44
CA TYR A 110 -26.96 17.26 3.62
C TYR A 110 -27.20 16.07 4.56
N PHE A 111 -27.18 14.85 4.02
CA PHE A 111 -27.41 13.61 4.77
C PHE A 111 -26.12 12.90 5.19
N TYR A 112 -24.94 13.50 4.97
CA TYR A 112 -23.66 12.89 5.35
C TYR A 112 -23.58 12.60 6.86
N GLY A 113 -24.06 13.54 7.69
CA GLY A 113 -24.16 13.34 9.14
C GLY A 113 -25.10 12.20 9.52
N GLN A 114 -26.28 12.14 8.89
CA GLN A 114 -27.27 11.08 9.11
C GLN A 114 -26.77 9.72 8.63
N TYR A 115 -26.07 9.66 7.50
CA TYR A 115 -25.42 8.45 7.01
C TYR A 115 -24.39 7.92 8.00
N CYS A 116 -23.49 8.79 8.50
CA CYS A 116 -22.51 8.41 9.52
C CYS A 116 -23.17 7.97 10.82
N TYR A 117 -24.28 8.61 11.20
CA TYR A 117 -25.08 8.22 12.36
C TYR A 117 -25.71 6.85 12.17
N LEU A 118 -26.46 6.60 11.09
CA LEU A 118 -27.11 5.32 10.82
C LEU A 118 -26.12 4.16 10.58
N LEU A 119 -24.94 4.48 10.04
CA LEU A 119 -23.83 3.51 9.93
C LEU A 119 -23.34 3.07 11.32
N ASN A 120 -23.43 3.96 12.32
CA ASN A 120 -23.00 3.73 13.71
C ASN A 120 -24.13 3.23 14.64
N GLU A 121 -25.36 3.72 14.48
CA GLU A 121 -26.48 3.57 15.42
C GLU A 121 -27.30 2.30 15.16
N LYS A 122 -27.57 1.96 13.89
CA LYS A 122 -28.01 0.61 13.55
C LYS A 122 -26.77 -0.26 13.58
N LYS A 123 -26.73 -1.29 14.44
CA LYS A 123 -25.67 -2.31 14.54
C LYS A 123 -25.37 -2.98 13.17
N TYR A 124 -24.75 -2.25 12.25
CA TYR A 124 -24.06 -2.71 11.04
C TYR A 124 -22.59 -3.03 11.37
N HIS A 125 -22.19 -2.82 12.62
CA HIS A 125 -21.17 -3.58 13.34
C HIS A 125 -21.80 -4.32 14.53
N SER A 126 -21.52 -5.61 14.64
CA SER A 126 -21.97 -6.47 15.73
C SER A 126 -21.13 -6.20 17.00
N GLY A 127 -21.74 -5.50 17.97
CA GLY A 127 -21.51 -5.55 19.45
C GLY A 127 -20.22 -4.91 20.00
N ASP A 128 -20.21 -4.10 21.06
CA ASP A 128 -21.26 -3.66 21.98
C ASP A 128 -20.82 -2.37 22.73
N VAL A 129 -21.82 -1.67 23.29
CA VAL A 129 -21.80 -0.30 23.84
C VAL A 129 -22.12 -0.31 25.34
N SER A 130 -21.49 0.59 26.10
CA SER A 130 -22.08 1.27 27.27
C SER A 130 -21.15 2.42 27.68
N GLY A 131 -21.55 3.67 27.92
CA GLY A 131 -22.83 4.35 27.85
C GLY A 131 -22.53 5.86 27.88
N LEU A 132 -23.25 6.61 27.05
CA LEU A 132 -23.19 8.06 26.97
C LEU A 132 -24.35 8.63 27.80
N GLU A 133 -24.05 9.35 28.87
CA GLU A 133 -24.93 10.38 29.41
C GLU A 133 -24.47 11.74 28.84
N LYS A 134 -25.42 12.54 28.33
CA LYS A 134 -25.22 13.97 28.01
C LYS A 134 -25.99 14.82 29.05
N PRO A 135 -25.99 16.15 28.93
CA PRO A 135 -25.04 17.10 29.50
C PRO A 135 -25.70 17.89 30.65
N THR A 136 -24.95 18.28 31.68
CA THR A 136 -25.43 19.29 32.64
C THR A 136 -24.35 20.32 32.88
N ASN A 137 -24.72 21.55 32.52
CA ASN A 137 -23.97 22.78 32.70
C ASN A 137 -24.08 23.22 34.16
N TYR A 138 -22.96 23.56 34.82
CA TYR A 138 -22.81 24.76 35.67
C TYR A 138 -21.39 24.81 36.25
N ASP A 139 -20.83 26.01 36.20
CA ASP A 139 -19.74 26.49 37.04
C ASP A 139 -19.81 26.02 38.50
N SER A 140 -18.64 25.94 39.14
CA SER A 140 -18.31 25.43 40.49
C SER A 140 -17.75 23.99 40.44
N LEU A 141 -16.45 23.77 40.57
CA LEU A 141 -15.65 24.01 41.76
C LEU A 141 -14.17 24.25 41.36
N ILE A 142 -13.82 25.52 41.16
CA ILE A 142 -12.55 26.00 41.69
C ILE A 142 -12.71 26.00 43.21
N GLN A 143 -11.67 25.52 43.91
CA GLN A 143 -11.35 25.70 45.33
C GLN A 143 -11.52 24.45 46.22
N ARG A 144 -10.40 24.12 46.89
CA ARG A 144 -10.10 23.02 47.84
C ARG A 144 -9.67 21.71 47.17
N LYS A 145 -8.47 21.17 47.41
CA LYS A 145 -7.66 21.25 48.63
C LYS A 145 -6.22 20.78 48.33
N GLU A 146 -5.26 21.68 48.51
CA GLU A 146 -3.87 21.35 48.84
C GLU A 146 -3.80 20.57 50.15
N THR A 147 -2.66 19.91 50.38
CA THR A 147 -2.19 19.21 51.60
C THR A 147 -2.52 17.72 51.68
N LEU A 148 -1.55 16.87 51.28
CA LEU A 148 -0.66 16.18 52.24
C LEU A 148 0.40 15.36 51.48
N ASP A 149 1.63 15.85 51.51
CA ASP A 149 2.84 15.03 51.39
C ASP A 149 2.90 14.00 52.52
N VAL A 150 3.54 12.85 52.25
CA VAL A 150 4.65 12.26 53.05
C VAL A 150 4.85 10.75 52.71
N ASN A 151 6.11 10.45 52.32
CA ASN A 151 6.85 9.17 52.39
C ASN A 151 6.93 8.18 51.21
N LEU A 152 7.82 8.53 50.27
CA LEU A 152 9.05 7.82 49.85
C LEU A 152 9.41 6.49 50.54
N GLN A 153 9.79 5.45 49.75
CA GLN A 153 11.15 4.85 49.65
C GLN A 153 11.06 3.46 48.96
N THR A 154 11.34 3.36 47.65
CA THR A 154 12.58 2.82 47.04
C THR A 154 12.67 1.30 46.89
N LYS A 155 12.62 0.85 45.62
CA LYS A 155 13.57 -0.14 45.07
C LYS A 155 13.91 0.24 43.61
N THR A 156 14.97 1.04 43.49
CA THR A 156 15.97 1.04 42.40
C THR A 156 16.49 -0.39 42.16
N ASP A 157 16.92 -0.88 41.00
CA ASP A 157 17.34 -0.29 39.72
C ASP A 157 17.19 -1.37 38.63
N ALA A 158 16.72 -0.98 37.44
CA ALA A 158 17.12 -1.57 36.17
C ALA A 158 17.12 -0.46 35.12
N VAL A 159 18.25 0.26 35.07
CA VAL A 159 18.77 1.09 33.97
C VAL A 159 17.69 1.64 33.03
N GLY A 160 17.13 2.79 33.40
CA GLY A 160 16.44 3.64 32.44
C GLY A 160 17.43 4.07 31.37
N SER A 161 17.16 3.69 30.13
CA SER A 161 17.84 4.28 28.97
C SER A 161 17.72 5.81 29.08
N PRO A 162 18.80 6.59 28.82
CA PRO A 162 18.69 8.04 28.78
C PRO A 162 17.59 8.42 27.78
N LEU A 163 16.65 9.28 28.19
CA LEU A 163 15.66 9.85 27.28
C LEU A 163 16.40 10.36 26.03
N CYS A 164 16.16 9.74 24.87
CA CYS A 164 16.78 10.21 23.65
C CYS A 164 16.11 11.55 23.29
N GLU A 165 16.82 12.66 23.52
CA GLU A 165 16.48 13.94 22.91
C GLU A 165 16.41 13.74 21.38
N PHE A 166 15.43 14.39 20.74
CA PHE A 166 15.32 14.35 19.30
C PHE A 166 16.60 14.89 18.65
N ARG A 167 17.39 13.99 18.06
CA ARG A 167 18.69 14.31 17.47
C ARG A 167 18.55 15.23 16.27
N ARG A 168 19.50 16.16 16.17
CA ARG A 168 19.67 17.03 15.01
C ARG A 168 20.49 16.38 13.92
N PHE A 169 20.46 16.99 12.73
CA PHE A 169 21.35 16.68 11.61
C PHE A 169 22.28 17.85 11.31
N PRO A 170 23.33 18.10 12.14
CA PRO A 170 24.20 19.28 11.99
C PRO A 170 24.89 19.35 10.63
N PHE A 171 25.21 18.20 10.03
CA PHE A 171 25.83 18.14 8.71
C PHE A 171 24.91 18.75 7.64
N TRP A 172 23.64 18.32 7.57
CA TRP A 172 22.67 18.86 6.61
C TRP A 172 22.34 20.33 6.89
N GLU A 173 22.23 20.71 8.17
CA GLU A 173 22.04 22.11 8.56
C GLU A 173 23.21 22.99 8.09
N GLN A 174 24.45 22.51 8.23
CA GLN A 174 25.64 23.22 7.77
C GLN A 174 25.71 23.29 6.24
N GLU A 175 25.40 22.20 5.52
CA GLU A 175 25.36 22.20 4.05
C GLU A 175 24.31 23.17 3.51
N LEU A 176 23.12 23.19 4.12
CA LEU A 176 22.08 24.16 3.78
C LEU A 176 22.50 25.59 4.11
N ALA A 177 23.18 25.80 5.23
CA ALA A 177 23.68 27.11 5.61
C ALA A 177 24.84 27.63 4.74
N LYS A 178 25.53 26.76 3.98
CA LYS A 178 26.48 27.19 2.95
C LYS A 178 25.77 27.77 1.73
N LYS A 179 24.56 27.28 1.41
CA LYS A 179 23.77 27.69 0.25
C LYS A 179 22.76 28.80 0.56
N TYR A 180 22.28 28.84 1.80
CA TYR A 180 21.18 29.71 2.25
C TYR A 180 21.55 30.48 3.53
N SER A 181 20.66 31.35 4.00
CA SER A 181 20.89 32.10 5.24
C SER A 181 21.02 31.16 6.45
N TYR A 182 22.21 31.12 7.06
CA TYR A 182 22.47 30.34 8.28
C TYR A 182 21.42 30.57 9.37
N LYS A 183 21.05 31.84 9.62
CA LYS A 183 20.03 32.18 10.62
C LYS A 183 18.68 31.54 10.32
N MET A 184 18.29 31.48 9.05
CA MET A 184 17.03 30.89 8.62
C MET A 184 17.03 29.37 8.77
N VAL A 185 18.15 28.73 8.41
CA VAL A 185 18.30 27.27 8.49
C VAL A 185 18.28 26.80 9.94
N VAL A 186 19.05 27.46 10.81
CA VAL A 186 19.09 27.13 12.24
C VAL A 186 17.73 27.37 12.90
N PHE A 187 17.11 28.53 12.65
CA PHE A 187 15.77 28.82 13.17
C PHE A 187 14.75 27.74 12.75
N LEU A 188 14.77 27.35 11.47
CA LEU A 188 13.87 26.32 10.97
C LEU A 188 14.11 24.95 11.61
N ALA A 189 15.37 24.56 11.76
CA ALA A 189 15.75 23.31 12.41
C ALA A 189 15.36 23.32 13.89
N ASP A 190 15.57 24.43 14.61
CA ASP A 190 15.15 24.62 16.00
C ASP A 190 13.64 24.40 16.16
N GLU A 191 12.84 25.14 15.40
CA GLU A 191 11.38 25.06 15.44
C GLU A 191 10.89 23.65 15.10
N TYR A 192 11.46 23.02 14.06
CA TYR A 192 11.04 21.67 13.66
C TYR A 192 11.41 20.62 14.70
N CYS A 193 12.60 20.69 15.30
CA CYS A 193 13.01 19.77 16.35
C CYS A 193 12.13 19.90 17.60
N ASN A 194 11.80 21.13 18.01
CA ASN A 194 10.90 21.38 19.13
C ASN A 194 9.51 20.79 18.86
N TYR A 195 8.98 21.01 17.67
CA TYR A 195 7.72 20.41 17.21
C TYR A 195 7.74 18.87 17.26
N CYS A 196 8.83 18.24 16.78
CA CYS A 196 9.01 16.79 16.87
C CYS A 196 9.04 16.31 18.33
N GLN A 197 9.77 17.02 19.20
CA GLN A 197 9.88 16.69 20.61
C GLN A 197 8.52 16.78 21.33
N ASP A 198 7.71 17.81 21.02
CA ASP A 198 6.38 17.98 21.59
C ASP A 198 5.42 16.85 21.19
N ILE A 199 5.46 16.42 19.92
CA ILE A 199 4.71 15.25 19.45
C ILE A 199 5.15 14.01 20.23
N LEU A 200 6.46 13.75 20.31
CA LEU A 200 6.98 12.58 21.00
C LEU A 200 6.59 12.57 22.48
N GLN A 201 6.58 13.73 23.14
CA GLN A 201 6.18 13.84 24.53
C GLN A 201 4.69 13.50 24.73
N ASN A 202 3.80 13.98 23.85
CA ASN A 202 2.37 13.65 23.93
C ASN A 202 2.11 12.16 23.64
N VAL A 203 2.86 11.57 22.70
CA VAL A 203 2.80 10.13 22.43
C VAL A 203 3.27 9.32 23.64
N ARG A 204 4.36 9.70 24.31
CA ARG A 204 4.85 9.05 25.55
C ARG A 204 3.82 9.14 26.68
N ASN A 205 3.14 10.28 26.79
CA ASN A 205 2.08 10.49 27.78
C ASN A 205 0.76 9.76 27.43
N GLN A 206 0.69 9.05 26.30
CA GLN A 206 -0.51 8.41 25.75
C GLN A 206 -1.65 9.39 25.41
N GLU A 207 -1.34 10.66 25.24
CA GLU A 207 -2.28 11.72 24.89
C GLU A 207 -2.43 11.83 23.36
N LEU A 208 -2.80 10.72 22.72
CA LEU A 208 -2.73 10.56 21.26
C LEU A 208 -3.62 11.53 20.48
N ASP A 209 -4.76 11.96 21.04
CA ASP A 209 -5.66 12.90 20.38
C ASP A 209 -5.12 14.34 20.41
N ARG A 210 -4.26 14.71 21.38
CA ARG A 210 -3.66 16.05 21.46
C ARG A 210 -2.63 16.32 20.37
N VAL A 211 -2.15 15.27 19.70
CA VAL A 211 -1.22 15.37 18.57
C VAL A 211 -1.87 16.10 17.38
N GLU A 212 -3.19 16.01 17.21
CA GLU A 212 -3.91 16.78 16.18
C GLU A 212 -3.73 18.28 16.35
N ASP A 213 -3.91 18.76 17.58
CA ASP A 213 -3.81 20.19 17.89
C ASP A 213 -2.39 20.70 17.70
N LEU A 214 -1.37 19.92 18.08
CA LEU A 214 0.04 20.25 17.86
C LEU A 214 0.39 20.35 16.37
N LEU A 215 -0.07 19.38 15.57
CA LEU A 215 0.07 19.39 14.12
C LEU A 215 -0.56 20.66 13.55
N ALA A 216 -1.83 20.91 13.88
CA ALA A 216 -2.54 22.07 13.36
C ALA A 216 -1.90 23.40 13.80
N PHE A 217 -1.45 23.51 15.05
CA PHE A 217 -0.85 24.71 15.59
C PHE A 217 0.49 25.03 14.91
N PHE A 218 1.41 24.07 14.85
CA PHE A 218 2.73 24.27 14.26
C PHE A 218 2.64 24.69 12.80
N TRP A 219 1.88 23.95 11.99
CA TRP A 219 1.79 24.28 10.56
C TRP A 219 1.10 25.63 10.34
N ARG A 220 0.11 26.03 11.15
CA ARG A 220 -0.54 27.34 11.02
C ARG A 220 0.30 28.52 11.53
N SER A 221 1.27 28.30 12.42
CA SER A 221 2.10 29.37 12.98
C SER A 221 3.26 29.80 12.09
N LEU A 222 3.56 29.05 11.02
CA LEU A 222 4.67 29.33 10.12
C LEU A 222 4.42 30.59 9.29
N GLN A 223 5.43 31.47 9.25
CA GLN A 223 5.40 32.67 8.41
C GLN A 223 5.58 32.33 6.93
N HIS A 224 5.05 33.19 6.04
CA HIS A 224 5.10 32.97 4.58
C HIS A 224 6.52 32.74 4.05
N ASP A 225 7.49 33.54 4.50
CA ASP A 225 8.89 33.41 4.07
C ASP A 225 9.50 32.06 4.48
N THR A 226 9.12 31.56 5.66
CA THR A 226 9.49 30.23 6.13
C THR A 226 8.87 29.15 5.26
N VAL A 227 7.57 29.24 4.95
CA VAL A 227 6.87 28.28 4.09
C VAL A 227 7.50 28.21 2.70
N MET A 228 7.88 29.36 2.12
CA MET A 228 8.57 29.39 0.83
C MET A 228 9.96 28.75 0.92
N PHE A 229 10.70 29.00 1.99
CA PHE A 229 12.00 28.35 2.23
C PHE A 229 11.87 26.83 2.39
N MET A 230 10.82 26.35 3.08
CA MET A 230 10.49 24.92 3.21
C MET A 230 10.17 24.23 1.87
N SER A 231 9.89 24.98 0.80
CA SER A 231 9.58 24.43 -0.52
C SER A 231 10.81 24.00 -1.31
N LEU A 232 12.00 24.39 -0.86
CA LEU A 232 13.25 24.10 -1.55
C LEU A 232 13.56 22.60 -1.45
N PRO A 233 14.02 21.95 -2.53
CA PRO A 233 14.30 20.51 -2.54
C PRO A 233 15.28 20.08 -1.43
N ASP A 234 16.36 20.84 -1.24
CA ASP A 234 17.37 20.53 -0.21
C ASP A 234 16.78 20.62 1.22
N VAL A 235 15.86 21.55 1.46
CA VAL A 235 15.18 21.71 2.76
C VAL A 235 14.13 20.62 2.97
N CYS A 236 13.42 20.22 1.91
CA CYS A 236 12.52 19.07 1.93
C CYS A 236 13.28 17.77 2.28
N GLN A 237 14.54 17.63 1.86
CA GLN A 237 15.38 16.49 2.22
C GLN A 237 15.75 16.49 3.71
N LEU A 238 16.11 17.65 4.27
CA LEU A 238 16.34 17.77 5.73
C LEU A 238 15.09 17.35 6.51
N PHE A 239 13.91 17.81 6.11
CA PHE A 239 12.66 17.42 6.77
C PHE A 239 12.34 15.95 6.62
N LYS A 240 12.69 15.34 5.50
CA LYS A 240 12.54 13.89 5.31
C LYS A 240 13.37 13.12 6.35
N CYS A 241 14.61 13.54 6.63
CA CYS A 241 15.43 12.95 7.69
C CYS A 241 14.78 13.12 9.07
N TYR A 242 14.27 14.31 9.37
CA TYR A 242 13.56 14.56 10.63
C TYR A 242 12.26 13.75 10.76
N ASP A 243 11.50 13.63 9.68
CA ASP A 243 10.26 12.85 9.66
C ASP A 243 10.54 11.36 9.87
N ALA A 244 11.53 10.81 9.17
CA ALA A 244 11.93 9.41 9.32
C ALA A 244 12.29 9.12 10.79
N GLN A 245 13.07 9.99 11.41
CA GLN A 245 13.41 9.87 12.83
C GLN A 245 12.18 10.00 13.74
N LEU A 246 11.34 11.03 13.54
CA LEU A 246 10.13 11.24 14.33
C LEU A 246 9.22 10.00 14.29
N TYR A 247 8.98 9.48 13.09
CA TYR A 247 8.10 8.33 12.91
C TYR A 247 8.69 7.04 13.51
N LYS A 248 10.01 6.82 13.39
CA LYS A 248 10.69 5.69 14.04
C LYS A 248 10.58 5.75 15.56
N GLU A 249 10.81 6.92 16.15
CA GLU A 249 10.65 7.13 17.60
C GLU A 249 9.19 6.96 18.06
N ILE A 250 8.21 7.46 17.30
CA ILE A 250 6.78 7.22 17.59
C ILE A 250 6.47 5.72 17.55
N GLU A 251 6.97 4.99 16.56
CA GLU A 251 6.80 3.54 16.48
C GLU A 251 7.37 2.83 17.69
N ASP A 252 8.59 3.18 18.11
CA ASP A 252 9.28 2.56 19.23
C ASP A 252 8.61 2.88 20.57
N ILE A 253 8.06 4.09 20.75
CA ILE A 253 7.27 4.44 21.94
C ILE A 253 5.95 3.64 21.97
N LEU A 254 5.27 3.52 20.83
CA LEU A 254 3.95 2.89 20.78
C LEU A 254 4.02 1.36 20.82
N LEU A 255 5.03 0.77 20.19
CA LEU A 255 5.19 -0.68 20.04
C LEU A 255 6.66 -1.05 19.78
N HIS A 256 7.48 -0.98 20.83
CA HIS A 256 8.91 -1.31 20.80
C HIS A 256 9.18 -2.75 20.33
N ASP A 257 8.52 -3.72 20.99
CA ASP A 257 8.55 -5.13 20.60
C ASP A 257 7.14 -5.61 20.26
N PHE A 258 6.94 -6.08 19.03
CA PHE A 258 5.64 -6.61 18.61
C PHE A 258 5.29 -7.94 19.31
N LEU A 259 6.26 -8.64 19.91
CA LEU A 259 6.03 -9.87 20.67
C LEU A 259 5.57 -9.62 22.11
N GLU A 260 5.63 -8.37 22.57
CA GLU A 260 5.16 -7.97 23.89
C GLU A 260 3.66 -8.24 24.08
N ASP A 261 3.25 -8.60 25.29
CA ASP A 261 1.85 -8.90 25.59
C ASP A 261 1.02 -7.63 25.78
N VAL A 262 0.64 -7.02 24.66
CA VAL A 262 -0.24 -5.84 24.62
C VAL A 262 -1.71 -6.22 24.42
N SER A 263 -2.62 -5.38 24.90
CA SER A 263 -4.05 -5.62 24.72
C SER A 263 -4.49 -5.39 23.27
N ILE A 264 -5.46 -6.18 22.79
CA ILE A 264 -6.01 -6.01 21.43
C ILE A 264 -6.65 -4.61 21.27
N GLN A 265 -7.21 -4.07 22.36
CA GLN A 265 -7.81 -2.73 22.35
C GLN A 265 -6.76 -1.63 22.19
N TYR A 266 -5.60 -1.78 22.84
CA TYR A 266 -4.47 -0.88 22.65
C TYR A 266 -3.96 -0.94 21.20
N LEU A 267 -3.74 -2.14 20.65
CA LEU A 267 -3.33 -2.32 19.24
C LEU A 267 -4.31 -1.67 18.25
N LYS A 268 -5.62 -1.76 18.53
CA LYS A 268 -6.65 -1.05 17.73
C LYS A 268 -6.52 0.46 17.84
N SER A 269 -6.23 0.98 19.02
CA SER A 269 -6.04 2.41 19.29
C SER A 269 -4.81 2.96 18.57
N VAL A 270 -3.68 2.24 18.64
CA VAL A 270 -2.45 2.55 17.88
C VAL A 270 -2.71 2.57 16.37
N ARG A 271 -3.46 1.60 15.84
CA ARG A 271 -3.85 1.56 14.42
C ARG A 271 -4.80 2.69 14.02
N LEU A 272 -5.65 3.14 14.93
CA LEU A 272 -6.53 4.28 14.68
C LEU A 272 -5.73 5.58 14.70
N PHE A 273 -4.84 5.74 15.67
CA PHE A 273 -3.91 6.86 15.78
C PHE A 273 -3.09 7.03 14.50
N SER A 274 -2.46 5.98 13.97
CA SER A 274 -1.65 6.11 12.75
C SER A 274 -2.46 6.58 11.54
N LYS A 275 -3.70 6.08 11.38
CA LYS A 275 -4.62 6.54 10.32
C LYS A 275 -5.03 8.00 10.51
N LYS A 276 -5.35 8.38 11.74
CA LYS A 276 -5.70 9.75 12.11
C LYS A 276 -4.52 10.70 11.89
N PHE A 277 -3.32 10.33 12.31
CA PHE A 277 -2.08 11.10 12.15
C PHE A 277 -1.85 11.52 10.69
N LYS A 278 -1.96 10.57 9.75
CA LYS A 278 -1.88 10.88 8.31
C LYS A 278 -2.95 11.88 7.87
N LEU A 279 -4.19 11.74 8.34
CA LEU A 279 -5.28 12.64 8.01
C LEU A 279 -5.06 14.06 8.58
N TRP A 280 -4.64 14.14 9.85
CA TRP A 280 -4.33 15.40 10.52
C TRP A 280 -3.21 16.15 9.81
N LEU A 281 -2.12 15.45 9.44
CA LEU A 281 -1.03 16.03 8.67
C LEU A 281 -1.48 16.51 7.29
N LEU A 282 -2.31 15.73 6.58
CA LEU A 282 -2.89 16.13 5.29
C LEU A 282 -3.70 17.42 5.39
N ASN A 283 -4.54 17.54 6.42
CA ASN A 283 -5.35 18.73 6.66
C ASN A 283 -4.49 19.94 7.07
N ALA A 284 -3.48 19.72 7.92
CA ALA A 284 -2.57 20.78 8.38
C ALA A 284 -1.74 21.37 7.23
N LEU A 285 -1.42 20.57 6.23
CA LEU A 285 -0.67 20.96 5.04
C LEU A 285 -1.57 21.47 3.89
N GLU A 286 -2.87 21.66 4.11
CA GLU A 286 -3.74 22.23 3.09
C GLU A 286 -3.30 23.66 2.73
N GLY A 287 -3.12 23.94 1.44
CA GLY A 287 -2.59 25.23 0.97
C GLY A 287 -1.06 25.35 0.97
N PHE A 288 -0.31 24.35 1.48
CA PHE A 288 1.15 24.37 1.45
C PHE A 288 1.74 24.01 0.08
N PRO A 289 2.98 24.43 -0.20
CA PRO A 289 3.70 24.12 -1.44
C PRO A 289 3.67 22.62 -1.82
N PRO A 290 3.45 22.27 -3.11
CA PRO A 290 3.23 20.88 -3.52
C PRO A 290 4.39 19.94 -3.22
N LEU A 291 5.64 20.39 -3.39
CA LEU A 291 6.83 19.58 -3.14
C LEU A 291 6.92 19.11 -1.68
N LEU A 292 6.71 20.05 -0.74
CA LEU A 292 6.67 19.75 0.69
C LEU A 292 5.56 18.75 1.02
N ARG A 293 4.34 18.98 0.49
CA ARG A 293 3.21 18.06 0.69
C ARG A 293 3.52 16.65 0.18
N ILE A 294 4.03 16.52 -1.05
CA ILE A 294 4.34 15.21 -1.63
C ILE A 294 5.39 14.48 -0.77
N SER A 295 6.45 15.18 -0.34
CA SER A 295 7.48 14.62 0.54
C SER A 295 6.89 14.13 1.87
N LYS A 296 6.17 14.99 2.60
CA LYS A 296 5.52 14.66 3.89
C LYS A 296 4.54 13.49 3.78
N ILE A 297 3.71 13.50 2.73
CA ILE A 297 2.70 12.46 2.50
C ILE A 297 3.36 11.11 2.17
N LYS A 298 4.48 11.12 1.45
CA LYS A 298 5.26 9.90 1.17
C LYS A 298 5.74 9.29 2.48
N GLU A 299 6.43 10.06 3.31
CA GLU A 299 7.02 9.56 4.57
C GLU A 299 5.96 9.09 5.57
N VAL A 300 4.91 9.88 5.80
CA VAL A 300 3.83 9.46 6.71
C VAL A 300 3.10 8.20 6.20
N THR A 301 3.07 7.98 4.89
CA THR A 301 2.46 6.77 4.33
C THR A 301 3.30 5.53 4.62
N VAL A 302 4.63 5.64 4.61
CA VAL A 302 5.54 4.56 4.99
C VAL A 302 5.36 4.24 6.49
N PHE A 303 5.38 5.26 7.36
CA PHE A 303 5.08 5.13 8.79
C PHE A 303 3.76 4.39 9.07
N VAL A 304 2.65 4.81 8.43
CA VAL A 304 1.35 4.17 8.63
C VAL A 304 1.38 2.69 8.21
N LYS A 305 2.10 2.35 7.13
CA LYS A 305 2.26 0.96 6.68
C LYS A 305 3.08 0.15 7.70
N ARG A 306 4.22 0.67 8.17
CA ARG A 306 5.09 0.02 9.17
C ARG A 306 4.33 -0.29 10.45
N LEU A 307 3.71 0.73 11.06
CA LEU A 307 2.97 0.58 12.30
C LEU A 307 1.75 -0.35 12.15
N ARG A 308 1.10 -0.35 10.97
CA ARG A 308 0.04 -1.33 10.65
C ARG A 308 0.56 -2.77 10.59
N ARG A 309 1.74 -3.00 9.99
CA ARG A 309 2.37 -4.34 9.95
C ARG A 309 2.71 -4.80 11.37
N LYS A 310 3.43 -3.98 12.15
CA LYS A 310 3.81 -4.30 13.55
C LYS A 310 2.58 -4.65 14.42
N THR A 311 1.53 -3.83 14.36
CA THR A 311 0.30 -4.08 15.14
C THR A 311 -0.48 -5.33 14.69
N TYR A 312 -0.48 -5.65 13.39
CA TYR A 312 -1.07 -6.89 12.90
C TYR A 312 -0.24 -8.12 13.30
N LEU A 313 1.08 -8.03 13.20
CA LEU A 313 2.02 -9.07 13.60
C LEU A 313 1.91 -9.37 15.10
N SER A 314 1.81 -8.33 15.95
CA SER A 314 1.58 -8.49 17.39
C SER A 314 0.28 -9.25 17.69
N ASN A 315 -0.82 -8.92 17.00
CA ASN A 315 -2.08 -9.63 17.14
C ASN A 315 -1.99 -11.10 16.66
N MET A 316 -1.26 -11.36 15.56
CA MET A 316 -1.02 -12.72 15.06
C MET A 316 -0.15 -13.53 16.04
N ALA A 317 0.91 -12.95 16.57
CA ALA A 317 1.78 -13.58 17.56
C ALA A 317 1.00 -13.97 18.82
N LYS A 318 0.17 -13.05 19.33
CA LYS A 318 -0.73 -13.33 20.47
C LYS A 318 -1.69 -14.48 20.18
N THR A 319 -2.29 -14.49 18.98
CA THR A 319 -3.21 -15.56 18.56
C THR A 319 -2.49 -16.90 18.42
N MET A 320 -1.28 -16.89 17.84
CA MET A 320 -0.47 -18.10 17.67
C MET A 320 0.02 -18.66 19.00
N ARG A 321 0.36 -17.80 19.98
CA ARG A 321 0.73 -18.22 21.33
C ARG A 321 -0.37 -19.07 21.99
N MET A 322 -1.64 -18.73 21.77
CA MET A 322 -2.77 -19.55 22.25
C MET A 322 -2.84 -20.94 21.59
N VAL A 323 -2.45 -21.05 20.31
CA VAL A 323 -2.38 -22.33 19.59
C VAL A 323 -1.20 -23.16 20.09
N LEU A 324 -0.02 -22.55 20.20
CA LEU A 324 1.22 -23.20 20.64
C LEU A 324 1.13 -23.72 22.09
N ASN A 325 0.40 -23.03 22.96
CA ASN A 325 0.14 -23.48 24.33
C ASN A 325 -0.80 -24.69 24.43
N ASN A 326 -1.43 -25.11 23.33
CA ASN A 326 -2.32 -26.27 23.30
C ASN A 326 -1.61 -27.48 22.65
N ASN A 327 -0.97 -28.30 23.48
CA ASN A 327 -0.20 -29.49 23.05
C ASN A 327 -0.99 -30.42 22.11
N ARG A 328 -2.30 -30.60 22.33
CA ARG A 328 -3.14 -31.42 21.44
C ARG A 328 -3.22 -30.81 20.05
N ARG A 329 -3.48 -29.50 19.93
CA ARG A 329 -3.56 -28.81 18.64
C ARG A 329 -2.22 -28.83 17.91
N VAL A 330 -1.13 -28.59 18.63
CA VAL A 330 0.23 -28.59 18.08
C VAL A 330 0.63 -29.98 17.55
N ASN A 331 0.33 -31.04 18.29
CA ASN A 331 0.66 -32.40 17.86
C ASN A 331 -0.12 -32.82 16.62
N ILE A 332 -1.43 -32.53 16.57
CA ILE A 332 -2.25 -32.80 15.36
C ILE A 332 -1.70 -32.00 14.18
N LEU A 333 -1.42 -30.69 14.37
CA LEU A 333 -0.83 -29.85 13.33
C LEU A 333 0.50 -30.39 12.81
N LYS A 334 1.39 -30.83 13.70
CA LYS A 334 2.68 -31.42 13.34
C LYS A 334 2.52 -32.69 12.52
N SER A 335 1.64 -33.60 12.96
CA SER A 335 1.36 -34.85 12.25
C SER A 335 0.78 -34.60 10.86
N ASP A 336 -0.20 -33.71 10.73
CA ASP A 336 -0.83 -33.37 9.45
C ASP A 336 0.16 -32.71 8.49
N LEU A 337 1.02 -31.80 9.00
CA LEU A 337 2.08 -31.19 8.20
C LEU A 337 3.08 -32.22 7.70
N HIS A 338 3.53 -33.13 8.56
CA HIS A 338 4.41 -34.22 8.14
C HIS A 338 3.75 -35.12 7.10
N ALA A 339 2.47 -35.46 7.26
CA ALA A 339 1.74 -36.27 6.28
C ALA A 339 1.71 -35.59 4.92
N ILE A 340 1.35 -34.30 4.87
CA ILE A 340 1.25 -33.53 3.62
C ILE A 340 2.60 -33.35 2.94
N VAL A 341 3.63 -33.00 3.71
CA VAL A 341 5.00 -32.80 3.19
C VAL A 341 5.57 -34.11 2.67
N ASN A 342 5.35 -35.23 3.37
CA ASN A 342 5.92 -36.53 3.00
C ASN A 342 5.10 -37.29 1.94
N GLN A 343 3.78 -37.09 1.84
CA GLN A 343 2.92 -37.77 0.86
C GLN A 343 2.95 -37.15 -0.54
N GLY A 344 3.72 -36.07 -0.76
CA GLY A 344 3.82 -35.42 -2.07
C GLY A 344 2.49 -34.84 -2.56
N ALA A 345 1.56 -34.53 -1.63
CA ALA A 345 0.24 -33.96 -1.91
C ALA A 345 0.27 -32.46 -2.25
N LEU A 346 1.48 -31.88 -2.29
CA LEU A 346 1.68 -30.55 -2.81
C LEU A 346 1.68 -30.64 -4.33
N ASP A 347 0.79 -29.89 -5.01
CA ASP A 347 0.81 -29.67 -6.47
C ASP A 347 2.07 -28.85 -6.89
N ILE A 348 3.22 -29.16 -6.32
CA ILE A 348 4.52 -28.66 -6.74
C ILE A 348 4.90 -29.54 -7.95
N PRO A 349 5.23 -28.96 -9.12
CA PRO A 349 5.69 -29.72 -10.26
C PRO A 349 6.76 -30.74 -9.82
N ARG A 350 6.53 -32.03 -10.07
CA ARG A 350 7.40 -33.17 -9.68
C ARG A 350 8.88 -32.97 -10.09
N LYS A 351 9.13 -32.07 -11.04
CA LYS A 351 10.46 -31.60 -11.47
C LYS A 351 11.28 -30.86 -10.40
N LEU A 352 10.64 -30.33 -9.34
CA LEU A 352 11.30 -29.65 -8.21
C LEU A 352 11.56 -30.58 -7.01
N LEU A 353 11.05 -31.82 -7.03
CA LEU A 353 11.09 -32.76 -5.91
C LEU A 353 11.87 -34.06 -6.20
N GLN A 354 12.33 -34.29 -7.44
CA GLN A 354 13.09 -35.49 -7.79
C GLN A 354 14.61 -35.26 -7.78
N ASN A 355 15.26 -36.13 -7.02
CA ASN A 355 16.61 -36.06 -6.51
C ASN A 355 17.69 -36.47 -7.53
N ASN A 356 17.61 -36.05 -8.80
CA ASN A 356 18.63 -36.39 -9.81
C ASN A 356 18.89 -35.22 -10.79
N PHE A 357 20.16 -34.81 -10.88
CA PHE A 357 20.85 -34.01 -11.93
C PHE A 357 21.18 -32.51 -11.68
N ARG A 358 22.31 -32.28 -10.99
CA ARG A 358 23.38 -31.27 -11.24
C ARG A 358 23.06 -30.03 -12.10
N SER A 359 22.52 -28.95 -11.51
CA SER A 359 22.81 -27.57 -11.95
C SER A 359 22.68 -26.55 -10.81
N MET A 360 23.38 -25.41 -10.92
CA MET A 360 23.55 -24.42 -9.86
C MET A 360 22.28 -23.60 -9.54
N ASP A 361 21.27 -23.63 -10.42
CA ASP A 361 19.96 -22.96 -10.25
C ASP A 361 18.95 -23.78 -9.40
N GLU A 362 19.22 -25.05 -9.11
CA GLU A 362 18.28 -25.95 -8.39
C GLU A 362 18.46 -25.97 -6.86
N LEU A 363 19.48 -25.31 -6.32
CA LEU A 363 19.66 -25.20 -4.87
C LEU A 363 18.59 -24.30 -4.23
N GLU A 364 18.07 -23.33 -4.98
CA GLU A 364 17.08 -22.37 -4.50
C GLU A 364 15.75 -23.06 -4.15
N SER A 365 15.24 -23.97 -4.98
CA SER A 365 13.89 -24.55 -4.82
C SER A 365 13.67 -25.39 -3.54
N ASN A 366 14.73 -25.77 -2.83
CA ASN A 366 14.63 -26.56 -1.60
C ASN A 366 14.71 -25.72 -0.32
N MET A 367 14.99 -24.41 -0.42
CA MET A 367 15.30 -23.58 0.74
C MET A 367 14.05 -23.24 1.56
N GLU A 368 12.92 -22.91 0.91
CA GLU A 368 11.65 -22.69 1.58
C GLU A 368 11.12 -23.96 2.23
N LEU A 369 11.25 -25.11 1.55
CA LEU A 369 10.84 -26.39 2.09
C LEU A 369 11.72 -26.79 3.30
N LYS A 370 13.02 -26.52 3.24
CA LYS A 370 13.94 -26.67 4.38
C LYS A 370 13.56 -25.77 5.54
N CYS A 371 13.22 -24.51 5.28
CA CYS A 371 12.70 -23.59 6.29
C CYS A 371 11.42 -24.13 6.95
N LEU A 372 10.45 -24.59 6.15
CA LEU A 372 9.22 -25.19 6.64
C LEU A 372 9.48 -26.46 7.47
N ASN A 373 10.39 -27.33 7.02
CA ASN A 373 10.77 -28.53 7.78
C ASN A 373 11.43 -28.20 9.12
N ASN A 374 12.28 -27.17 9.16
CA ASN A 374 12.86 -26.67 10.41
C ASN A 374 11.75 -26.17 11.36
N LEU A 375 10.77 -25.42 10.86
CA LEU A 375 9.62 -24.98 11.66
C LEU A 375 8.75 -26.15 12.16
N ILE A 376 8.50 -27.15 11.32
CA ILE A 376 7.74 -28.35 11.71
C ILE A 376 8.47 -29.10 12.82
N SER A 377 9.81 -29.18 12.77
CA SER A 377 10.59 -29.85 13.81
C SER A 377 10.44 -29.17 15.18
N LEU A 378 10.29 -27.84 15.20
CA LEU A 378 10.07 -27.01 16.40
C LEU A 378 8.66 -27.13 16.98
N LEU A 379 7.67 -27.57 16.18
CA LEU A 379 6.32 -27.80 16.71
C LEU A 379 6.38 -28.88 17.80
N GLY A 380 5.86 -28.55 18.98
CA GLY A 380 5.83 -29.44 20.15
C GLY A 380 7.10 -29.44 21.00
N THR A 381 8.18 -28.75 20.58
CA THR A 381 9.40 -28.57 21.40
C THR A 381 9.42 -27.23 22.12
N SER A 382 8.82 -26.18 21.53
CA SER A 382 8.71 -24.85 22.13
C SER A 382 7.28 -24.32 22.02
N THR A 383 6.84 -23.57 23.04
CA THR A 383 5.60 -22.79 23.01
C THR A 383 5.84 -21.31 22.72
N ASP A 384 7.10 -20.87 22.72
CA ASP A 384 7.44 -19.48 22.50
C ASP A 384 7.52 -19.15 21.00
N VAL A 385 6.69 -18.19 20.58
CA VAL A 385 6.61 -17.70 19.20
C VAL A 385 7.97 -17.17 18.73
N SER A 386 8.76 -16.56 19.61
CA SER A 386 10.07 -15.99 19.26
C SER A 386 11.00 -17.03 18.64
N VAL A 387 10.96 -18.28 19.09
CA VAL A 387 11.80 -19.39 18.59
C VAL A 387 11.47 -19.72 17.13
N PHE A 388 10.18 -19.73 16.78
CA PHE A 388 9.73 -19.97 15.41
C PHE A 388 10.11 -18.80 14.50
N LEU A 389 9.94 -17.56 14.96
CA LEU A 389 10.30 -16.38 14.19
C LEU A 389 11.82 -16.29 13.98
N ASN A 390 12.63 -16.54 15.01
CA ASN A 390 14.09 -16.60 14.91
C ASN A 390 14.57 -17.69 13.94
N CYS A 391 13.85 -18.82 13.86
CA CYS A 391 14.11 -19.83 12.84
C CYS A 391 13.90 -19.24 11.43
N VAL A 392 12.77 -18.56 11.18
CA VAL A 392 12.53 -17.89 9.89
C VAL A 392 13.62 -16.85 9.59
N SER A 393 14.00 -16.01 10.56
CA SER A 393 15.05 -15.00 10.41
C SER A 393 16.39 -15.61 10.08
N SER A 394 16.76 -16.71 10.72
CA SER A 394 18.01 -17.42 10.43
C SER A 394 18.02 -18.00 9.02
N ASN A 395 16.87 -18.50 8.53
CA ASN A 395 16.73 -18.97 7.14
C ASN A 395 16.81 -17.80 6.16
N LEU A 396 16.11 -16.68 6.41
CA LEU A 396 16.22 -15.48 5.59
C LEU A 396 17.66 -14.95 5.55
N GLN A 397 18.37 -14.97 6.69
CA GLN A 397 19.77 -14.57 6.76
C GLN A 397 20.64 -15.41 5.82
N ALA A 398 20.47 -16.72 5.85
CA ALA A 398 21.24 -17.63 5.01
C ALA A 398 20.87 -17.57 3.53
N PHE A 399 19.61 -17.30 3.19
CA PHE A 399 19.08 -17.47 1.83
C PHE A 399 18.89 -16.15 1.06
N VAL A 400 18.71 -15.04 1.78
CA VAL A 400 18.46 -13.73 1.18
C VAL A 400 19.59 -12.78 1.55
N PHE A 401 19.87 -12.57 2.84
CA PHE A 401 20.81 -11.52 3.26
C PHE A 401 22.26 -11.86 2.94
N GLN A 402 22.77 -13.04 3.31
CA GLN A 402 24.17 -13.40 3.05
C GLN A 402 24.54 -13.51 1.57
N PRO A 403 23.68 -14.02 0.67
CA PRO A 403 23.97 -14.04 -0.75
C PRO A 403 23.94 -12.66 -1.43
N SER A 404 23.24 -11.69 -0.85
CA SER A 404 23.07 -10.36 -1.47
C SER A 404 24.36 -9.55 -1.43
N ARG A 405 24.84 -9.11 -2.61
CA ARG A 405 26.03 -8.25 -2.71
C ARG A 405 25.72 -6.80 -3.07
N SER A 406 24.51 -6.54 -3.55
CA SER A 406 24.00 -5.19 -3.85
C SER A 406 22.54 -5.06 -3.47
N LYS A 407 22.04 -3.82 -3.43
CA LYS A 407 20.63 -3.51 -3.17
C LYS A 407 19.69 -4.16 -4.18
N GLU A 408 20.02 -4.09 -5.47
CA GLU A 408 19.21 -4.69 -6.54
C GLU A 408 19.17 -6.21 -6.41
N GLU A 409 20.30 -6.82 -6.04
CA GLU A 409 20.38 -8.26 -5.80
C GLU A 409 19.55 -8.66 -4.57
N PHE A 410 19.61 -7.88 -3.49
CA PHE A 410 18.75 -8.07 -2.31
C PHE A 410 17.27 -8.00 -2.67
N ILE A 411 16.83 -6.94 -3.36
CA ILE A 411 15.43 -6.77 -3.77
C ILE A 411 14.98 -7.96 -4.63
N ARG A 412 15.82 -8.41 -5.56
CA ARG A 412 15.54 -9.57 -6.43
C ARG A 412 15.42 -10.87 -5.63
N LEU A 413 16.36 -11.15 -4.74
CA LEU A 413 16.37 -12.35 -3.90
C LEU A 413 15.20 -12.35 -2.91
N ALA A 414 14.92 -11.22 -2.27
CA ALA A 414 13.78 -11.01 -1.38
C ALA A 414 12.45 -11.28 -2.09
N ALA A 415 12.26 -10.71 -3.30
CA ALA A 415 11.05 -10.93 -4.10
C ALA A 415 10.91 -12.41 -4.53
N SER A 416 12.00 -13.04 -4.97
CA SER A 416 12.03 -14.46 -5.34
C SER A 416 11.64 -15.35 -4.16
N PHE A 417 12.28 -15.16 -2.99
CA PHE A 417 11.99 -15.92 -1.79
C PHE A 417 10.55 -15.70 -1.33
N GLN A 418 10.06 -14.46 -1.28
CA GLN A 418 8.71 -14.16 -0.84
C GLN A 418 7.64 -14.83 -1.72
N LEU A 419 7.85 -14.84 -3.04
CA LEU A 419 6.94 -15.50 -3.98
C LEU A 419 6.91 -17.02 -3.79
N ARG A 420 8.08 -17.65 -3.67
CA ARG A 420 8.22 -19.09 -3.43
C ARG A 420 7.69 -19.51 -2.06
N TRP A 421 7.96 -18.72 -1.04
CA TRP A 421 7.46 -18.90 0.32
C TRP A 421 5.93 -18.85 0.35
N ASN A 422 5.34 -17.83 -0.27
CA ASN A 422 3.90 -17.70 -0.36
C ASN A 422 3.26 -18.85 -1.15
N PHE A 423 3.87 -19.25 -2.26
CA PHE A 423 3.43 -20.40 -3.04
C PHE A 423 3.45 -21.69 -2.21
N LEU A 424 4.54 -21.94 -1.47
CA LEU A 424 4.67 -23.12 -0.60
C LEU A 424 3.59 -23.14 0.48
N LEU A 425 3.45 -22.06 1.26
CA LEU A 425 2.49 -21.99 2.35
C LEU A 425 1.03 -22.06 1.86
N THR A 426 0.74 -21.48 0.70
CA THR A 426 -0.56 -21.60 0.03
C THR A 426 -0.81 -23.03 -0.45
N SER A 427 0.20 -23.70 -0.98
CA SER A 427 0.11 -25.10 -1.42
C SER A 427 -0.17 -26.04 -0.24
N VAL A 428 0.49 -25.84 0.91
CA VAL A 428 0.19 -26.58 2.14
C VAL A 428 -1.24 -26.30 2.61
N SER A 429 -1.69 -25.04 2.55
CA SER A 429 -3.07 -24.67 2.90
C SER A 429 -4.10 -25.36 2.01
N LYS A 430 -3.83 -25.43 0.70
CA LYS A 430 -4.67 -26.15 -0.27
C LYS A 430 -4.69 -27.64 0.03
N ALA A 431 -3.53 -28.25 0.25
CA ALA A 431 -3.41 -29.68 0.57
C ALA A 431 -4.17 -30.04 1.85
N MET A 432 -4.04 -29.25 2.92
CA MET A 432 -4.81 -29.44 4.16
C MET A 432 -6.32 -29.36 3.93
N THR A 433 -6.75 -28.43 3.08
CA THR A 433 -8.18 -28.28 2.74
C THR A 433 -8.70 -29.51 1.98
N LEU A 434 -7.93 -30.03 1.02
CA LEU A 434 -8.29 -31.21 0.23
C LEU A 434 -8.24 -32.50 1.04
N CYS A 435 -7.31 -32.60 1.99
CA CYS A 435 -7.20 -33.72 2.92
C CYS A 435 -8.18 -33.63 4.11
N HIS A 436 -9.00 -32.57 4.18
CA HIS A 436 -9.95 -32.31 5.26
C HIS A 436 -9.32 -32.40 6.67
N THR A 437 -8.15 -31.80 6.85
CA THR A 437 -7.41 -31.92 8.12
C THR A 437 -8.04 -31.10 9.24
N ASP A 438 -8.15 -31.69 10.44
CA ASP A 438 -8.68 -31.03 11.63
C ASP A 438 -7.78 -29.89 12.13
N SER A 439 -6.50 -29.89 11.73
CA SER A 439 -5.53 -28.85 12.09
C SER A 439 -5.55 -27.61 11.21
N PHE A 440 -6.36 -27.55 10.15
CA PHE A 440 -6.37 -26.44 9.19
C PHE A 440 -6.47 -25.06 9.86
N GLY A 441 -7.32 -24.91 10.89
CA GLY A 441 -7.43 -23.64 11.61
C GLY A 441 -6.15 -23.22 12.33
N SER A 442 -5.41 -24.17 12.91
CA SER A 442 -4.12 -23.92 13.57
C SER A 442 -3.04 -23.59 12.56
N TRP A 443 -3.02 -24.32 11.43
CA TRP A 443 -2.14 -24.02 10.31
C TRP A 443 -2.41 -22.65 9.72
N HIS A 444 -3.68 -22.28 9.51
CA HIS A 444 -4.03 -21.00 8.92
C HIS A 444 -3.48 -19.82 9.74
N LEU A 445 -3.61 -19.88 11.07
CA LEU A 445 -3.04 -18.87 11.97
C LEU A 445 -1.51 -18.85 11.89
N PHE A 446 -0.87 -20.02 11.83
CA PHE A 446 0.58 -20.10 11.71
C PHE A 446 1.08 -19.57 10.36
N ASN A 447 0.43 -19.94 9.27
CA ASN A 447 0.68 -19.45 7.92
C ASN A 447 0.57 -17.91 7.86
N LEU A 448 -0.51 -17.32 8.39
CA LEU A 448 -0.68 -15.87 8.43
C LEU A 448 0.46 -15.17 9.20
N LEU A 449 0.87 -15.72 10.34
CA LEU A 449 1.99 -15.21 11.12
C LEU A 449 3.29 -15.26 10.30
N LEU A 450 3.58 -16.41 9.68
CA LEU A 450 4.80 -16.64 8.90
C LEU A 450 4.89 -15.73 7.67
N LEU A 451 3.78 -15.56 6.94
CA LEU A 451 3.70 -14.66 5.80
C LEU A 451 3.94 -13.22 6.22
N GLU A 452 3.23 -12.75 7.25
CA GLU A 452 3.38 -11.37 7.70
C GLU A 452 4.78 -11.11 8.25
N TYR A 453 5.38 -12.08 8.94
CA TYR A 453 6.72 -11.92 9.49
C TYR A 453 7.80 -11.78 8.42
N VAL A 454 7.74 -12.61 7.37
CA VAL A 454 8.66 -12.48 6.22
C VAL A 454 8.48 -11.13 5.53
N ILE A 455 7.23 -10.70 5.30
CA ILE A 455 6.92 -9.37 4.75
C ILE A 455 7.51 -8.28 5.65
N HIS A 456 7.34 -8.40 6.96
CA HIS A 456 7.84 -7.42 7.92
C HIS A 456 9.35 -7.29 7.86
N ILE A 457 10.12 -8.39 7.88
CA ILE A 457 11.59 -8.34 7.81
C ILE A 457 12.04 -7.71 6.49
N LEU A 458 11.62 -8.29 5.36
CA LEU A 458 12.10 -7.87 4.04
C LEU A 458 11.76 -6.40 3.77
N GLN A 459 10.54 -6.00 4.09
CA GLN A 459 10.09 -4.64 3.85
C GLN A 459 10.71 -3.62 4.81
N SER A 460 11.01 -4.01 6.06
CA SER A 460 11.72 -3.11 6.98
C SER A 460 13.16 -2.89 6.52
N CYS A 461 13.84 -3.90 5.97
CA CYS A 461 15.17 -3.74 5.39
C CYS A 461 15.17 -2.82 4.16
N ILE A 462 14.23 -3.01 3.22
CA ILE A 462 14.09 -2.12 2.05
C ILE A 462 13.86 -0.67 2.50
N GLU A 463 13.04 -0.48 3.53
CA GLU A 463 12.69 0.81 4.09
C GLU A 463 13.86 1.47 4.84
N ASP A 464 14.61 0.72 5.65
CA ASP A 464 15.83 1.21 6.33
C ASP A 464 16.94 1.52 5.31
N GLU A 465 17.06 0.76 4.22
CA GLU A 465 18.02 1.03 3.14
C GLU A 465 17.64 2.24 2.26
N GLU A 466 16.34 2.50 2.07
CA GLU A 466 15.88 3.75 1.45
C GLU A 466 16.21 4.97 2.34
N GLU A 467 16.03 4.84 3.66
CA GLU A 467 16.45 5.87 4.62
C GLU A 467 17.97 6.06 4.64
N GLU A 468 18.74 4.96 4.54
CA GLU A 468 20.20 5.02 4.45
C GLU A 468 20.69 5.57 3.12
N GLU A 469 20.10 5.28 1.96
CA GLU A 469 20.52 5.87 0.67
C GLU A 469 20.32 7.37 0.61
N ASP A 470 19.19 7.84 1.15
CA ASP A 470 18.92 9.26 1.34
C ASP A 470 19.91 9.91 2.34
N GLY A 471 20.46 9.11 3.26
CA GLY A 471 21.56 9.48 4.13
C GLY A 471 22.95 9.34 3.48
N SER A 472 23.21 8.31 2.68
CA SER A 472 24.53 7.70 2.38
C SER A 472 25.33 8.39 1.29
N ASN A 473 24.83 9.50 0.75
CA ASN A 473 25.73 10.58 0.35
C ASN A 473 26.66 11.02 1.53
N LEU A 474 26.43 10.53 2.76
CA LEU A 474 27.24 10.66 3.98
C LEU A 474 28.60 9.96 3.99
N LYS A 475 28.80 8.82 3.33
CA LYS A 475 29.94 7.92 3.66
C LYS A 475 31.15 8.03 2.74
N GLU A 476 31.04 8.66 1.57
CA GLU A 476 32.16 8.75 0.61
C GLU A 476 33.02 10.02 0.72
N MET A 477 32.74 10.94 1.66
CA MET A 477 33.51 12.18 1.76
C MET A 477 33.71 12.64 3.21
N GLN A 478 34.38 11.82 4.01
CA GLN A 478 35.06 12.30 5.22
C GLN A 478 36.57 12.20 4.98
N PRO A 479 37.30 13.33 4.87
CA PRO A 479 38.74 13.31 4.90
C PRO A 479 39.18 13.19 6.36
N ASN A 480 39.66 12.01 6.77
CA ASN A 480 40.34 11.88 8.05
C ASN A 480 41.86 12.05 7.86
N ASP A 481 42.27 13.30 8.02
CA ASP A 481 43.42 13.78 8.79
C ASP A 481 44.68 12.92 8.89
N THR A 482 45.72 13.37 8.19
CA THR A 482 47.13 13.15 8.51
C THR A 482 47.54 14.01 9.72
N SER A 483 48.17 13.38 10.71
CA SER A 483 48.86 14.02 11.85
C SER A 483 50.07 14.89 11.43
N PRO A 484 50.57 15.81 12.30
CA PRO A 484 51.27 17.03 11.90
C PRO A 484 52.81 16.97 11.91
N LEU A 485 53.43 18.04 11.37
CA LEU A 485 54.87 18.42 11.26
C LEU A 485 55.51 17.93 9.94
N GLN A 486 56.21 18.73 9.12
CA GLN A 486 57.10 19.87 9.41
C GLN A 486 57.35 20.67 8.10
N SER A 487 57.53 21.98 8.24
CA SER A 487 58.04 22.92 7.23
C SER A 487 59.38 22.50 6.61
N THR A 488 59.63 22.84 5.33
CA THR A 488 60.84 23.56 4.82
C THR A 488 60.78 23.78 3.28
N GLN A 489 60.82 25.07 2.90
CA GLN A 489 61.41 25.73 1.69
C GLN A 489 61.15 25.26 0.24
N GLU A 490 60.63 26.22 -0.54
CA GLU A 490 60.86 26.51 -1.99
C GLU A 490 62.36 26.45 -2.43
N PRO A 491 62.75 26.49 -3.73
CA PRO A 491 62.06 27.18 -4.86
C PRO A 491 62.20 26.62 -6.31
N LEU A 492 61.41 27.23 -7.22
CA LEU A 492 61.71 27.61 -8.62
C LEU A 492 61.99 26.52 -9.70
N GLN A 493 61.14 26.47 -10.73
CA GLN A 493 61.42 26.91 -12.13
C GLN A 493 60.44 26.28 -13.15
N SER A 494 59.70 27.12 -13.88
CA SER A 494 59.28 26.89 -15.28
C SER A 494 60.43 27.29 -16.21
N PRO A 495 60.56 26.83 -17.47
CA PRO A 495 59.76 27.43 -18.56
C PRO A 495 59.55 26.56 -19.84
N ASP A 496 58.72 27.12 -20.75
CA ASP A 496 58.80 27.01 -22.23
C ASP A 496 58.56 25.64 -22.91
N SER A 497 57.99 25.51 -24.12
CA SER A 497 57.30 26.38 -25.07
C SER A 497 56.69 25.48 -26.18
N SER A 498 55.56 25.92 -26.74
CA SER A 498 54.86 25.45 -27.96
C SER A 498 55.77 25.36 -29.23
N PRO A 499 55.40 24.71 -30.40
CA PRO A 499 54.08 24.81 -31.06
C PRO A 499 53.56 23.67 -31.98
N ILE A 500 52.23 23.66 -32.13
CA ILE A 500 51.38 23.47 -33.33
C ILE A 500 51.92 22.62 -34.51
N LYS A 501 51.24 21.50 -34.80
CA LYS A 501 50.84 21.12 -36.18
C LYS A 501 49.43 20.53 -36.19
N GLN A 502 48.59 21.12 -37.02
CA GLN A 502 47.24 20.69 -37.38
C GLN A 502 47.31 19.41 -38.21
N HIS A 503 46.53 18.39 -37.84
CA HIS A 503 45.93 17.52 -38.84
C HIS A 503 44.50 17.18 -38.47
N ARG A 504 43.66 17.31 -39.51
CA ARG A 504 42.22 17.22 -39.53
C ARG A 504 41.82 15.75 -39.67
N SER A 505 40.94 15.28 -38.80
CA SER A 505 40.05 14.15 -39.10
C SER A 505 38.80 14.28 -38.23
N GLN A 506 37.66 14.34 -38.91
CA GLN A 506 36.30 14.21 -38.37
C GLN A 506 36.16 12.92 -37.58
N ASP A 507 35.45 12.98 -36.45
CA ASP A 507 34.39 12.02 -36.11
C ASP A 507 33.47 12.71 -35.08
N ASN A 508 32.20 12.85 -35.47
CA ASN A 508 31.10 13.29 -34.62
C ASN A 508 30.47 12.03 -34.02
N ASP A 509 30.60 11.82 -32.71
CA ASP A 509 29.75 10.91 -31.95
C ASP A 509 28.89 11.75 -31.00
N ASP A 510 27.72 12.16 -31.48
CA ASP A 510 26.62 12.67 -30.66
C ASP A 510 25.80 11.46 -30.15
N GLU A 511 25.92 11.22 -28.84
CA GLU A 511 25.14 10.27 -28.05
C GLU A 511 23.68 10.78 -27.90
N PRO A 512 22.63 9.96 -28.17
CA PRO A 512 21.26 10.41 -27.96
C PRO A 512 20.79 10.16 -26.51
N PRO A 513 19.85 10.98 -26.00
CA PRO A 513 19.51 11.05 -24.57
C PRO A 513 18.64 9.89 -24.10
N ARG A 514 18.90 9.46 -22.85
CA ARG A 514 18.12 8.47 -22.09
C ARG A 514 16.66 8.91 -21.89
N VAL A 515 15.70 8.09 -22.30
CA VAL A 515 14.27 8.24 -21.97
C VAL A 515 13.76 7.00 -21.23
N THR A 516 13.16 7.25 -20.07
CA THR A 516 12.63 6.28 -19.10
C THR A 516 11.32 5.63 -19.54
N LEU A 517 11.23 4.30 -19.43
CA LEU A 517 10.06 3.48 -19.79
C LEU A 517 8.96 3.58 -18.70
N LYS A 518 7.71 3.89 -19.08
CA LYS A 518 6.50 3.70 -18.24
C LYS A 518 5.44 2.94 -19.04
N HIS A 519 4.84 1.95 -18.38
CA HIS A 519 3.71 1.09 -18.79
C HIS A 519 3.99 -0.01 -19.83
N ILE A 520 3.91 -1.27 -19.38
CA ILE A 520 3.76 -2.47 -20.20
C ILE A 520 2.25 -2.71 -20.38
N SER A 521 1.73 -2.57 -21.60
CA SER A 521 0.38 -3.02 -21.98
C SER A 521 0.51 -4.30 -22.82
N GLN A 522 -0.04 -5.41 -22.31
CA GLN A 522 -0.10 -6.68 -23.01
C GLN A 522 -1.21 -6.68 -24.08
N SER A 523 -0.82 -6.75 -25.35
CA SER A 523 -1.69 -7.20 -26.43
C SER A 523 -0.82 -7.80 -27.56
N ASP A 524 -0.48 -9.08 -27.43
CA ASP A 524 0.23 -9.82 -28.47
C ASP A 524 -0.77 -10.24 -29.54
N VAL A 525 -0.66 -9.66 -30.74
CA VAL A 525 -1.46 -10.07 -31.91
C VAL A 525 -0.61 -11.05 -32.72
N CYS A 526 -1.10 -12.29 -32.87
CA CYS A 526 -0.40 -13.34 -33.60
C CYS A 526 -0.90 -13.40 -35.05
N LEU A 527 -0.07 -12.98 -36.01
CA LEU A 527 -0.21 -13.35 -37.42
C LEU A 527 0.67 -14.59 -37.65
N SER A 528 0.26 -15.50 -38.53
CA SER A 528 0.67 -16.92 -38.57
C SER A 528 2.17 -17.27 -38.67
N SER A 529 3.07 -16.30 -38.79
CA SER A 529 4.53 -16.49 -38.65
C SER A 529 5.26 -15.34 -37.93
N VAL A 530 4.57 -14.24 -37.59
CA VAL A 530 5.18 -13.02 -37.03
C VAL A 530 4.45 -12.58 -35.78
N ILE A 531 5.19 -12.36 -34.68
CA ILE A 531 4.68 -11.78 -33.44
C ILE A 531 4.96 -10.29 -33.46
N LEU A 532 3.93 -9.49 -33.21
CA LEU A 532 4.05 -8.05 -33.00
C LEU A 532 3.86 -7.75 -31.50
N LYS A 533 4.87 -7.14 -30.87
CA LYS A 533 4.86 -6.71 -29.46
C LYS A 533 4.94 -5.19 -29.38
N VAL A 534 4.01 -4.56 -28.68
CA VAL A 534 4.07 -3.12 -28.38
C VAL A 534 4.99 -2.91 -27.19
N MET A 535 6.07 -2.15 -27.36
CA MET A 535 7.09 -1.92 -26.34
C MET A 535 6.82 -0.67 -25.52
N GLY A 536 6.08 0.30 -26.07
CA GLY A 536 5.68 1.51 -25.35
C GLY A 536 5.28 2.65 -26.28
N PHE A 537 4.98 3.80 -25.66
CA PHE A 537 4.65 5.05 -26.35
C PHE A 537 5.77 6.06 -26.08
N LEU A 538 6.21 6.72 -27.14
CA LEU A 538 7.19 7.80 -27.10
C LEU A 538 6.50 9.09 -27.50
N VAL A 539 6.91 10.20 -26.90
CA VAL A 539 6.49 11.53 -27.35
C VAL A 539 7.77 12.25 -27.75
N ASP A 540 7.87 12.60 -29.03
CA ASP A 540 8.99 13.39 -29.53
C ASP A 540 8.90 14.79 -28.89
N THR A 541 9.91 15.14 -28.09
CA THR A 541 9.92 16.39 -27.32
C THR A 541 10.14 17.63 -28.18
N ALA A 542 10.62 17.49 -29.42
CA ALA A 542 10.85 18.60 -30.33
C ALA A 542 9.61 18.92 -31.18
N THR A 543 8.81 17.91 -31.54
CA THR A 543 7.65 18.04 -32.43
C THR A 543 6.30 17.81 -31.73
N GLY A 544 6.30 17.23 -30.53
CA GLY A 544 5.09 16.85 -29.78
C GLY A 544 4.38 15.62 -30.33
N ASN A 545 4.94 14.94 -31.35
CA ASN A 545 4.32 13.80 -32.00
C ASN A 545 4.37 12.56 -31.12
N LYS A 546 3.24 11.84 -31.04
CA LYS A 546 3.15 10.54 -30.36
C LYS A 546 3.61 9.43 -31.32
N LEU A 547 4.58 8.65 -30.89
CA LEU A 547 5.10 7.48 -31.60
C LEU A 547 4.79 6.22 -30.77
N ILE A 548 4.47 5.12 -31.43
CA ILE A 548 4.32 3.80 -30.82
C ILE A 548 5.55 2.97 -31.18
N GLN A 549 6.25 2.47 -30.18
CA GLN A 549 7.38 1.60 -30.38
C GLN A 549 6.90 0.15 -30.46
N VAL A 550 7.22 -0.52 -31.56
CA VAL A 550 6.76 -1.87 -31.88
C VAL A 550 7.96 -2.76 -32.20
N LEU A 551 7.95 -3.98 -31.67
CA LEU A 551 8.90 -5.04 -31.99
C LEU A 551 8.19 -6.11 -32.82
N LEU A 552 8.70 -6.38 -34.01
CA LEU A 552 8.30 -7.51 -34.84
C LEU A 552 9.31 -8.63 -34.67
N GLU A 553 8.82 -9.83 -34.37
CA GLU A 553 9.61 -11.05 -34.21
C GLU A 553 9.10 -12.10 -35.19
N ASP A 554 9.94 -12.51 -36.13
CA ASP A 554 9.64 -13.63 -37.03
C ASP A 554 9.98 -14.96 -36.32
N LYS A 555 8.96 -15.80 -36.12
CA LYS A 555 9.14 -17.11 -35.45
C LYS A 555 10.02 -18.08 -36.25
N ALA A 556 10.04 -17.97 -37.58
CA ALA A 556 10.77 -18.89 -38.44
C ALA A 556 12.28 -18.58 -38.45
N THR A 557 12.63 -17.29 -38.51
CA THR A 557 14.04 -16.86 -38.59
C THR A 557 14.62 -16.38 -37.24
N LYS A 558 13.78 -16.22 -36.21
CA LYS A 558 14.10 -15.54 -34.94
C LYS A 558 14.66 -14.13 -35.11
N SER A 559 14.44 -13.52 -36.28
CA SER A 559 14.88 -12.15 -36.52
C SER A 559 13.91 -11.18 -35.84
N THR A 560 14.47 -10.13 -35.23
CA THR A 560 13.69 -9.08 -34.57
C THR A 560 13.96 -7.74 -35.23
N VAL A 561 12.91 -6.95 -35.42
CA VAL A 561 12.99 -5.59 -35.98
C VAL A 561 12.20 -4.66 -35.07
N LYS A 562 12.83 -3.55 -34.71
CA LYS A 562 12.24 -2.50 -33.88
C LYS A 562 11.83 -1.32 -34.77
N LEU A 563 10.60 -0.86 -34.64
CA LEU A 563 10.02 0.24 -35.43
C LEU A 563 9.37 1.26 -34.51
N ASP A 564 9.52 2.53 -34.85
CA ASP A 564 8.80 3.63 -34.20
C ASP A 564 7.75 4.15 -35.19
N LEU A 565 6.47 4.00 -34.84
CA LEU A 565 5.34 4.26 -35.73
C LEU A 565 4.57 5.52 -35.28
N PRO A 566 4.41 6.55 -36.13
CA PRO A 566 3.63 7.72 -35.77
C PRO A 566 2.14 7.42 -35.67
N VAL A 567 1.52 7.83 -34.56
CA VAL A 567 0.08 7.64 -34.31
C VAL A 567 -0.74 8.38 -35.37
N GLY A 568 -1.64 7.68 -36.06
CA GLY A 568 -2.53 8.24 -37.09
C GLY A 568 -2.02 8.05 -38.53
N GLN A 569 -0.90 7.36 -38.74
CA GLN A 569 -0.35 7.08 -40.07
C GLN A 569 -0.21 5.57 -40.33
N GLU A 570 -0.21 5.21 -41.61
CA GLU A 570 0.07 3.86 -42.09
C GLU A 570 1.56 3.67 -42.34
N ALA A 571 2.13 2.62 -41.77
CA ALA A 571 3.53 2.26 -41.99
C ALA A 571 3.62 0.95 -42.78
N LEU A 572 4.28 1.00 -43.93
CA LEU A 572 4.61 -0.19 -44.73
C LEU A 572 5.93 -0.78 -44.22
N VAL A 573 5.88 -2.01 -43.71
CA VAL A 573 7.03 -2.78 -43.24
C VAL A 573 7.36 -3.85 -44.26
N THR A 574 8.60 -3.87 -44.75
CA THR A 574 9.10 -4.94 -45.62
C THR A 574 10.11 -5.78 -44.86
N LEU A 575 9.85 -7.08 -44.70
CA LEU A 575 10.77 -8.03 -44.09
C LEU A 575 11.89 -8.43 -45.07
N LYS A 576 12.97 -9.00 -44.52
CA LYS A 576 14.16 -9.41 -45.30
C LYS A 576 13.86 -10.53 -46.32
N ASP A 577 12.79 -11.28 -46.13
CA ASP A 577 12.30 -12.31 -47.05
C ASP A 577 11.39 -11.74 -48.16
N GLY A 578 11.17 -10.42 -48.19
CA GLY A 578 10.36 -9.73 -49.18
C GLY A 578 8.87 -9.59 -48.81
N GLN A 579 8.42 -10.14 -47.68
CA GLN A 579 7.04 -9.98 -47.23
C GLN A 579 6.76 -8.53 -46.80
N LYS A 580 5.59 -8.00 -47.15
CA LYS A 580 5.17 -6.63 -46.84
C LYS A 580 3.92 -6.62 -45.97
N PHE A 581 3.94 -5.80 -44.92
CA PHE A 581 2.83 -5.58 -44.00
C PHE A 581 2.53 -4.09 -43.90
N VAL A 582 1.25 -3.74 -43.76
CA VAL A 582 0.85 -2.36 -43.43
C VAL A 582 0.37 -2.34 -41.99
N ILE A 583 0.96 -1.49 -41.17
CA ILE A 583 0.54 -1.27 -39.79
C ILE A 583 -0.19 0.06 -39.74
N HIS A 584 -1.49 0.01 -39.42
CA HIS A 584 -2.31 1.19 -39.20
C HIS A 584 -2.37 1.49 -37.70
N THR A 585 -1.99 2.70 -37.30
CA THR A 585 -2.10 3.15 -35.91
C THR A 585 -3.17 4.24 -35.83
N SER A 586 -4.19 4.07 -34.99
CA SER A 586 -5.28 5.02 -34.82
C SER A 586 -5.33 5.56 -33.38
N ASP A 587 -5.68 6.84 -33.23
CA ASP A 587 -5.95 7.46 -31.92
C ASP A 587 -7.41 7.16 -31.55
N VAL A 588 -7.64 6.27 -30.58
CA VAL A 588 -8.99 5.94 -30.13
C VAL A 588 -9.45 7.02 -29.16
N LEU A 589 -10.13 8.04 -29.67
CA LEU A 589 -11.00 8.88 -28.85
C LEU A 589 -12.23 8.03 -28.49
N GLN A 590 -12.28 7.50 -27.27
CA GLN A 590 -13.46 6.75 -26.80
C GLN A 590 -14.66 7.70 -26.64
N SER A 591 -15.55 7.72 -27.63
CA SER A 591 -16.94 8.16 -27.46
C SER A 591 -17.74 7.02 -26.79
N PRO A 592 -18.64 7.31 -25.84
CA PRO A 592 -19.27 6.27 -25.01
C PRO A 592 -20.60 5.75 -25.61
N GLU A 593 -20.66 5.38 -26.90
CA GLU A 593 -21.92 4.87 -27.48
C GLU A 593 -21.88 3.60 -28.35
N ASP A 594 -20.74 3.02 -28.72
CA ASP A 594 -20.75 1.83 -29.61
C ASP A 594 -19.96 0.63 -29.07
N VAL A 595 -20.58 -0.15 -28.18
CA VAL A 595 -20.33 -1.60 -28.08
C VAL A 595 -21.67 -2.33 -27.91
N TYR A 596 -22.46 -2.35 -28.98
CA TYR A 596 -23.45 -3.42 -29.19
C TYR A 596 -22.79 -4.55 -29.99
N PHE A 597 -22.94 -5.76 -29.45
CA PHE A 597 -22.66 -7.05 -30.08
C PHE A 597 -22.85 -7.07 -31.60
N ARG A 598 -21.86 -7.59 -32.32
CA ARG A 598 -22.12 -8.33 -33.55
C ARG A 598 -21.13 -9.48 -33.72
N GLU A 599 -21.50 -10.64 -33.17
CA GLU A 599 -21.15 -11.91 -33.79
C GLU A 599 -21.72 -11.93 -35.22
N THR A 600 -20.89 -12.22 -36.21
CA THR A 600 -21.37 -12.80 -37.48
C THR A 600 -20.30 -13.70 -38.07
N ASN A 601 -20.51 -15.00 -37.84
CA ASN A 601 -20.45 -16.13 -38.76
C ASN A 601 -19.38 -16.23 -39.86
N ALA A 602 -18.81 -17.44 -39.86
CA ALA A 602 -18.16 -18.12 -40.96
C ALA A 602 -18.91 -18.01 -42.31
N ASN A 603 -18.14 -17.77 -43.37
CA ASN A 603 -18.10 -18.59 -44.60
C ASN A 603 -17.14 -17.93 -45.61
N ILE A 604 -16.02 -18.61 -45.90
CA ILE A 604 -15.59 -19.18 -47.19
C ILE A 604 -14.22 -19.82 -46.97
#